data_AF-A0A653NTC6-F1
#
_entry.id   AF-A0A653NTC6-F1
#
_cell.length_a   1.000
_cell.length_b   1.000
_cell.length_c   1.000
_cell.angle_alpha   90.00
_cell.angle_beta   90.00
_cell.angle_gamma   90.00
#
_symmetry.space_group_name_H-M   'P 1'
#
loop_
_entity.id
_entity.type
_entity.pdbx_description
1 polymer ?
#
loop_
_entity_poly.entity_id
_entity_poly.type
_entity_poly.pdbx_seq_one_letter_code
_entity_poly.pdbx_strand_id
1 'polypeptide(L)'
;MKYKLIIEREGINQVKVFEKQKEGFYANNWNFPLKGDDEPIILSEFYNENQFVIINWKGWIRLFDANSKTVLLDYNLNGNIDAKAVFSIDNSKVYIALNDKEYKTFLATLCLATHKIQLQELGNFFSSYLQIRNDGCLLFYKQDWKFENNKKIYSHGFTVYDPLTQKESYYNLPHVPHSSYDIVKPFIGTQKNIGIMPFYGNVAVKKGVNKSTLFEYKIILFDLHSFEIELLNVRDFEESQLGCFDYNSKELANQFLNPKDDEEYQEALTEFCDNLNAVLFLNDGFWLCWRSGIMRKVYEDKTLSPLLVTSSMSNMSIVGMHEFTTFHSYLHKIEDKKVVLYEHSDYHIFDLPEIANVKSEVSIPIQLKKVTIEEIEELSYSKEKSKEIANLGKIIIQADDLFDEENLIYILKQIESKVANIAELGMGTKLVFHIEDKKGKILKEQDFFEKVIILKNAPKTVQSIIEKFCQYPKAKYVYRNDEQTALCFAVLELAKQGEAYLETVLFYLTTIDLDHDVFNRENLIPYLDEKYPRDFLLKKVKSVSEDLLEWLEYYWDEMD
;
A
#
# COMPACT_ATOMS: atom_id res chain seq x y z
N MET A 1 -10.10 24.39 -0.27
CA MET A 1 -8.68 24.08 -0.02
C MET A 1 -7.82 24.70 -1.12
N LYS A 2 -6.66 25.28 -0.79
CA LYS A 2 -5.78 25.96 -1.76
C LYS A 2 -4.87 24.99 -2.51
N TYR A 3 -4.44 23.91 -1.85
CA TYR A 3 -3.57 22.90 -2.43
C TYR A 3 -4.16 21.49 -2.33
N LYS A 4 -3.65 20.57 -3.16
CA LYS A 4 -3.84 19.12 -3.06
C LYS A 4 -2.49 18.42 -3.00
N LEU A 5 -2.46 17.25 -2.38
CA LEU A 5 -1.28 16.43 -2.18
C LEU A 5 -1.50 15.06 -2.82
N ILE A 6 -0.55 14.61 -3.65
CA ILE A 6 -0.43 13.22 -4.07
C ILE A 6 0.95 12.72 -3.66
N ILE A 7 1.00 11.50 -3.13
CA ILE A 7 2.24 10.79 -2.89
C ILE A 7 2.19 9.47 -3.64
N GLU A 8 3.22 9.21 -4.44
CA GLU A 8 3.41 7.96 -5.17
C GLU A 8 4.73 7.33 -4.75
N ARG A 9 4.77 6.00 -4.67
CA ARG A 9 5.99 5.28 -4.33
C ARG A 9 6.60 4.68 -5.59
N GLU A 10 7.69 5.28 -6.04
CA GLU A 10 8.45 4.85 -7.21
C GLU A 10 9.92 4.68 -6.81
N GLY A 11 10.20 3.53 -6.17
CA GLY A 11 11.46 3.29 -5.43
C GLY A 11 11.51 4.03 -4.09
N ILE A 12 11.19 5.32 -4.14
CA ILE A 12 11.04 6.24 -3.02
C ILE A 12 9.70 6.94 -3.07
N ASN A 13 9.20 7.42 -1.92
CA ASN A 13 8.02 8.28 -1.91
C ASN A 13 8.32 9.62 -2.63
N GLN A 14 7.50 9.94 -3.62
CA GLN A 14 7.55 11.16 -4.41
C GLN A 14 6.35 12.03 -4.06
N VAL A 15 6.61 13.25 -3.59
CA VAL A 15 5.57 14.20 -3.21
C VAL A 15 5.25 15.08 -4.40
N LYS A 16 3.97 15.19 -4.74
CA LYS A 16 3.43 16.08 -5.77
C LYS A 16 2.40 17.01 -5.14
N VAL A 17 2.68 18.31 -5.14
CA VAL A 17 1.78 19.33 -4.60
C VAL A 17 1.18 20.14 -5.74
N PHE A 18 -0.15 20.23 -5.74
CA PHE A 18 -0.91 20.95 -6.75
C PHE A 18 -1.58 22.18 -6.15
N GLU A 19 -1.55 23.30 -6.86
CA GLU A 19 -2.16 24.57 -6.46
C GLU A 19 -3.42 24.84 -7.27
N LYS A 20 -4.49 25.23 -6.57
CA LYS A 20 -5.77 25.58 -7.16
C LYS A 20 -5.60 26.79 -8.09
N GLN A 21 -5.98 26.65 -9.35
CA GLN A 21 -5.99 27.75 -10.32
C GLN A 21 -7.38 28.36 -10.46
N LYS A 22 -8.40 27.49 -10.46
CA LYS A 22 -9.83 27.86 -10.48
C LYS A 22 -10.61 26.78 -9.74
N GLU A 23 -11.92 26.96 -9.63
CA GLU A 23 -12.79 25.94 -9.03
C GLU A 23 -12.64 24.59 -9.76
N GLY A 24 -12.57 23.49 -8.98
CA GLY A 24 -12.29 22.14 -9.48
C GLY A 24 -10.83 21.87 -9.89
N PHE A 25 -10.17 22.81 -10.53
CA PHE A 25 -8.93 22.56 -11.29
C PHE A 25 -7.63 22.96 -10.56
N TYR A 26 -6.66 22.04 -10.55
CA TYR A 26 -5.37 22.23 -9.90
C TYR A 26 -4.20 22.00 -10.87
N ALA A 27 -3.15 22.81 -10.71
CA ALA A 27 -1.92 22.68 -11.50
C ALA A 27 -0.75 22.31 -10.60
N ASN A 28 0.13 21.43 -11.09
CA ASN A 28 1.30 21.00 -10.36
C ASN A 28 2.24 22.18 -10.04
N ASN A 29 2.54 22.39 -8.76
CA ASN A 29 3.31 23.53 -8.26
C ASN A 29 4.69 23.11 -7.72
N TRP A 30 4.77 21.99 -7.02
CA TRP A 30 6.00 21.57 -6.35
C TRP A 30 6.10 20.05 -6.30
N ASN A 31 7.26 19.51 -6.70
CA ASN A 31 7.56 18.09 -6.56
C ASN A 31 8.91 17.91 -5.89
N PHE A 32 9.02 16.88 -5.07
CA PHE A 32 10.28 16.51 -4.44
C PHE A 32 10.23 15.06 -3.95
N PRO A 33 11.38 14.35 -3.92
CA PRO A 33 11.45 13.02 -3.33
C PRO A 33 11.69 13.12 -1.82
N LEU A 34 11.15 12.17 -1.08
CA LEU A 34 11.37 12.01 0.36
C LEU A 34 12.65 11.19 0.60
N LYS A 35 13.81 11.78 0.29
CA LYS A 35 15.11 11.09 0.35
C LYS A 35 15.34 10.37 1.69
N GLY A 36 15.75 9.11 1.60
CA GLY A 36 15.99 8.25 2.74
C GLY A 36 14.74 7.55 3.28
N ASP A 37 13.55 7.86 2.75
CA ASP A 37 12.28 7.28 3.16
C ASP A 37 11.65 6.44 2.04
N ASP A 38 11.91 5.13 2.12
CA ASP A 38 11.30 4.09 1.30
C ASP A 38 10.08 3.46 1.97
N GLU A 39 9.61 4.01 3.08
CA GLU A 39 8.61 3.39 3.92
C GLU A 39 7.19 3.86 3.57
N PRO A 40 6.17 2.99 3.63
CA PRO A 40 4.77 3.37 3.49
C PRO A 40 4.36 4.59 4.33
N ILE A 41 3.66 5.51 3.66
CA ILE A 41 3.07 6.70 4.29
C ILE A 41 1.77 6.31 4.99
N ILE A 42 1.63 6.70 6.26
CA ILE A 42 0.45 6.42 7.09
C ILE A 42 -0.44 7.66 7.28
N LEU A 43 0.11 8.86 7.07
CA LEU A 43 -0.64 10.11 7.12
C LEU A 43 -0.01 11.11 6.15
N SER A 44 -0.82 11.71 5.30
CA SER A 44 -0.42 12.76 4.37
C SER A 44 -1.57 13.73 4.10
N GLU A 45 -1.57 14.87 4.78
CA GLU A 45 -2.69 15.83 4.68
C GLU A 45 -2.23 17.25 4.99
N PHE A 46 -2.91 18.23 4.39
CA PHE A 46 -2.78 19.61 4.84
C PHE A 46 -3.61 19.84 6.10
N TYR A 47 -3.00 20.47 7.09
CA TYR A 47 -3.68 20.85 8.33
C TYR A 47 -4.10 22.32 8.36
N ASN A 48 -3.70 23.10 7.36
CA ASN A 48 -4.21 24.45 7.10
C ASN A 48 -4.12 24.80 5.60
N GLU A 49 -4.26 26.07 5.22
CA GLU A 49 -4.31 26.48 3.81
C GLU A 49 -3.04 26.18 3.00
N ASN A 50 -1.87 26.11 3.63
CA ASN A 50 -0.59 25.99 2.92
C ASN A 50 0.39 24.99 3.53
N GLN A 51 0.13 24.46 4.72
CA GLN A 51 1.04 23.56 5.41
C GLN A 51 0.47 22.15 5.51
N PHE A 52 1.35 21.17 5.34
CA PHE A 52 1.00 19.76 5.36
C PHE A 52 2.01 18.93 6.13
N VAL A 53 1.54 17.77 6.59
CA VAL A 53 2.33 16.78 7.30
C VAL A 53 2.41 15.51 6.47
N ILE A 54 3.58 14.87 6.51
CA ILE A 54 3.79 13.51 6.00
C ILE A 54 4.40 12.68 7.12
N ILE A 55 3.80 11.54 7.44
CA ILE A 55 4.28 10.59 8.43
C ILE A 55 4.33 9.20 7.81
N ASN A 56 5.45 8.50 7.97
CA ASN A 56 5.59 7.10 7.54
C ASN A 56 5.36 6.10 8.70
N TRP A 57 5.26 4.82 8.38
CA TRP A 57 4.99 3.75 9.36
C TRP A 57 6.11 3.50 10.39
N LYS A 58 7.25 4.22 10.31
CA LYS A 58 8.36 4.21 11.30
C LYS A 58 8.33 5.45 12.21
N GLY A 59 7.31 6.30 12.06
CA GLY A 59 7.19 7.54 12.83
C GLY A 59 8.15 8.65 12.38
N TRP A 60 8.58 8.66 11.11
CA TRP A 60 9.30 9.79 10.55
C TRP A 60 8.32 10.89 10.16
N ILE A 61 8.36 12.01 10.87
CA ILE A 61 7.47 13.15 10.70
C ILE A 61 8.16 14.25 9.92
N ARG A 62 7.51 14.72 8.85
CA ARG A 62 7.94 15.92 8.13
C ARG A 62 6.79 16.90 7.95
N LEU A 63 7.05 18.15 8.27
CA LEU A 63 6.14 19.27 8.05
C LEU A 63 6.69 20.15 6.94
N PHE A 64 5.81 20.60 6.06
CA PHE A 64 6.18 21.42 4.92
C PHE A 64 5.25 22.62 4.79
N ASP A 65 5.78 23.69 4.20
CA ASP A 65 5.00 24.83 3.73
C ASP A 65 5.01 24.83 2.20
N ALA A 66 3.84 24.63 1.59
CA ALA A 66 3.68 24.57 0.14
C ALA A 66 3.85 25.94 -0.55
N ASN A 67 3.65 27.04 0.18
CA ASN A 67 3.75 28.38 -0.38
C ASN A 67 5.23 28.80 -0.47
N SER A 68 6.00 28.63 0.61
CA SER A 68 7.44 28.90 0.60
C SER A 68 8.29 27.75 0.06
N LYS A 69 7.70 26.55 -0.13
CA LYS A 69 8.39 25.32 -0.58
C LYS A 69 9.54 24.92 0.36
N THR A 70 9.30 25.04 1.67
CA THR A 70 10.30 24.80 2.72
C THR A 70 9.87 23.68 3.65
N VAL A 71 10.85 22.96 4.17
CA VAL A 71 10.67 22.03 5.28
C VAL A 71 10.60 22.84 6.59
N LEU A 72 9.54 22.63 7.36
CA LEU A 72 9.31 23.27 8.66
C LEU A 72 9.80 22.40 9.83
N LEU A 73 9.70 21.09 9.66
CA LEU A 73 10.16 20.08 10.61
C LEU A 73 10.56 18.83 9.83
N ASP A 74 11.67 18.23 10.24
CA ASP A 74 12.11 16.91 9.78
C ASP A 74 12.62 16.14 11.00
N TYR A 75 11.81 15.20 11.50
CA TYR A 75 12.07 14.54 12.76
C TYR A 75 11.72 13.06 12.71
N ASN A 76 12.71 12.20 12.98
CA ASN A 76 12.52 10.77 13.03
C ASN A 76 12.35 10.30 14.48
N LEU A 77 11.18 9.76 14.81
CA LEU A 77 10.90 9.18 16.13
C LEU A 77 11.68 7.88 16.39
N ASN A 78 12.30 7.29 15.37
CA ASN A 78 12.97 5.99 15.41
C ASN A 78 12.04 4.87 15.92
N GLY A 79 10.75 4.96 15.56
CA GLY A 79 9.77 3.93 15.86
C GLY A 79 10.04 2.66 15.06
N ASN A 80 9.48 1.56 15.54
CA ASN A 80 9.36 0.33 14.79
C ASN A 80 8.31 0.51 13.67
N ILE A 81 8.24 -0.48 12.77
CA ILE A 81 7.19 -0.59 11.76
C ILE A 81 5.83 -0.66 12.46
N ASP A 82 4.79 -0.12 11.82
CA ASP A 82 3.39 -0.09 12.27
C ASP A 82 2.99 1.10 13.16
N ALA A 83 3.67 2.24 13.03
CA ALA A 83 3.14 3.50 13.57
C ALA A 83 1.76 3.83 12.96
N LYS A 84 0.91 4.48 13.75
CA LYS A 84 -0.40 5.02 13.33
C LYS A 84 -0.51 6.48 13.75
N ALA A 85 -1.17 7.30 12.94
CA ALA A 85 -1.30 8.72 13.22
C ALA A 85 -2.70 9.25 12.90
N VAL A 86 -3.18 10.18 13.72
CA VAL A 86 -4.46 10.89 13.53
C VAL A 86 -4.34 12.35 13.95
N PHE A 87 -5.10 13.24 13.31
CA PHE A 87 -5.23 14.62 13.78
C PHE A 87 -6.08 14.71 15.05
N SER A 88 -5.85 15.76 15.84
CA SER A 88 -6.86 16.25 16.78
C SER A 88 -8.08 16.77 16.02
N ILE A 89 -9.24 16.84 16.70
CA ILE A 89 -10.52 17.29 16.10
C ILE A 89 -10.44 18.68 15.46
N ASP A 90 -9.61 19.56 16.02
CA ASP A 90 -9.38 20.93 15.55
C ASP A 90 -8.18 21.05 14.59
N ASN A 91 -7.56 19.93 14.20
CA ASN A 91 -6.33 19.87 13.40
C ASN A 91 -5.16 20.69 13.98
N SER A 92 -5.13 20.96 15.28
CA SER A 92 -4.03 21.68 15.94
C SER A 92 -2.85 20.78 16.35
N LYS A 93 -3.09 19.47 16.43
CA LYS A 93 -2.12 18.45 16.82
C LYS A 93 -2.20 17.22 15.92
N VAL A 94 -1.10 16.47 15.89
CA VAL A 94 -1.07 15.09 15.39
C VAL A 94 -0.69 14.17 16.54
N TYR A 95 -1.49 13.13 16.74
CA TYR A 95 -1.22 12.04 17.67
C TYR A 95 -0.65 10.86 16.89
N ILE A 96 0.46 10.31 17.36
CA ILE A 96 1.17 9.22 16.70
C ILE A 96 1.40 8.12 17.72
N ALA A 97 0.79 6.96 17.52
CA ALA A 97 1.07 5.76 18.29
C ALA A 97 2.19 4.98 17.59
N LEU A 98 3.21 4.59 18.33
CA LEU A 98 4.31 3.79 17.82
C LEU A 98 4.87 2.86 18.90
N ASN A 99 5.59 1.84 18.47
CA ASN A 99 6.43 1.03 19.34
C ASN A 99 7.89 1.43 19.16
N ASP A 100 8.68 1.38 20.22
CA ASP A 100 10.13 1.45 20.10
C ASP A 100 10.73 0.09 19.67
N LYS A 101 12.06 0.00 19.63
CA LYS A 101 12.78 -1.24 19.30
C LYS A 101 12.68 -2.33 20.38
N GLU A 102 12.27 -1.96 21.59
CA GLU A 102 12.02 -2.86 22.73
C GLU A 102 10.53 -3.23 22.84
N TYR A 103 9.72 -2.86 21.85
CA TYR A 103 8.27 -3.06 21.81
C TYR A 103 7.49 -2.35 22.91
N LYS A 104 8.04 -1.27 23.48
CA LYS A 104 7.28 -0.37 24.36
C LYS A 104 6.44 0.58 23.53
N THR A 105 5.20 0.79 23.94
CA THR A 105 4.24 1.65 23.25
C THR A 105 4.39 3.10 23.68
N PHE A 106 4.38 4.03 22.72
CA PHE A 106 4.43 5.46 22.97
C PHE A 106 3.35 6.20 22.20
N LEU A 107 2.88 7.30 22.79
CA LEU A 107 2.12 8.35 22.12
C LEU A 107 3.02 9.56 21.92
N ALA A 108 3.37 9.86 20.67
CA ALA A 108 3.93 11.14 20.31
C ALA A 108 2.80 12.14 20.01
N THR A 109 2.85 13.31 20.64
CA THR A 109 1.95 14.43 20.36
C THR A 109 2.76 15.54 19.72
N LEU A 110 2.49 15.82 18.45
CA LEU A 110 3.06 16.95 17.71
C LEU A 110 2.09 18.13 17.76
N CYS A 111 2.49 19.24 18.35
CA CYS A 111 1.76 20.51 18.23
C CYS A 111 2.12 21.19 16.91
N LEU A 112 1.15 21.39 16.02
CA LEU A 112 1.38 21.91 14.68
C LEU A 112 1.70 23.41 14.67
N ALA A 113 1.25 24.17 15.68
CA ALA A 113 1.56 25.60 15.79
C ALA A 113 3.00 25.88 16.24
N THR A 114 3.57 25.02 17.09
CA THR A 114 4.91 25.23 17.67
C THR A 114 5.95 24.22 17.20
N HIS A 115 5.54 23.24 16.42
CA HIS A 115 6.34 22.07 15.98
C HIS A 115 7.01 21.31 17.14
N LYS A 116 6.43 21.37 18.35
CA LYS A 116 6.97 20.67 19.52
C LYS A 116 6.39 19.27 19.58
N ILE A 117 7.26 18.29 19.77
CA ILE A 117 6.90 16.89 19.98
C ILE A 117 7.04 16.56 21.46
N GLN A 118 6.00 15.95 22.02
CA GLN A 118 6.01 15.38 23.36
C GLN A 118 5.81 13.87 23.24
N LEU A 119 6.62 13.10 23.96
CA LEU A 119 6.50 11.65 24.03
C LEU A 119 5.95 11.24 25.38
N GLN A 120 4.97 10.37 25.36
CA GLN A 120 4.42 9.74 26.54
C GLN A 120 4.45 8.23 26.34
N GLU A 121 5.04 7.51 27.30
CA GLU A 121 4.94 6.06 27.33
C GLU A 121 3.48 5.69 27.63
N LEU A 122 2.91 4.88 26.74
CA LEU A 122 1.65 4.22 26.97
C LEU A 122 1.96 2.86 27.61
N GLY A 123 1.10 2.38 28.50
CA GLY A 123 1.25 1.04 29.08
C GLY A 123 1.04 -0.06 28.03
N ASN A 124 0.25 -1.07 28.35
CA ASN A 124 -0.02 -2.18 27.42
C ASN A 124 -1.05 -1.81 26.32
N PHE A 125 -0.83 -0.70 25.62
CA PHE A 125 -1.66 -0.23 24.52
C PHE A 125 -1.29 -0.93 23.21
N PHE A 126 -2.30 -1.24 22.42
CA PHE A 126 -2.13 -1.81 21.08
C PHE A 126 -2.03 -0.67 20.08
N SER A 127 -0.80 -0.35 19.68
CA SER A 127 -0.51 0.78 18.77
C SER A 127 -0.97 0.54 17.32
N SER A 128 -1.31 -0.69 16.96
CA SER A 128 -1.59 -1.12 15.58
C SER A 128 -2.89 -0.56 15.00
N TYR A 129 -3.73 0.06 15.83
CA TYR A 129 -4.91 0.79 15.40
C TYR A 129 -5.16 2.01 16.29
N LEU A 130 -5.05 3.21 15.70
CA LEU A 130 -5.31 4.48 16.36
C LEU A 130 -6.40 5.23 15.58
N GLN A 131 -7.45 5.66 16.29
CA GLN A 131 -8.49 6.55 15.80
C GLN A 131 -8.79 7.65 16.83
N ILE A 132 -9.63 8.61 16.46
CA ILE A 132 -10.05 9.70 17.34
C ILE A 132 -11.58 9.78 17.43
N ARG A 133 -12.08 10.02 18.65
CA ARG A 133 -13.50 10.26 18.96
C ARG A 133 -13.83 11.75 18.88
N ASN A 134 -15.09 12.11 18.66
CA ASN A 134 -15.50 13.52 18.46
C ASN A 134 -15.18 14.47 19.63
N ASP A 135 -14.96 13.95 20.82
CA ASP A 135 -14.58 14.71 22.01
C ASP A 135 -13.05 14.85 22.19
N GLY A 136 -12.27 14.32 21.26
CA GLY A 136 -10.81 14.36 21.27
C GLY A 136 -10.13 13.20 21.99
N CYS A 137 -10.88 12.23 22.55
CA CYS A 137 -10.29 11.01 23.09
C CYS A 137 -9.75 10.12 21.96
N LEU A 138 -8.65 9.42 22.23
CA LEU A 138 -8.02 8.47 21.32
C LEU A 138 -8.61 7.07 21.52
N LEU A 139 -8.81 6.36 20.42
CA LEU A 139 -9.35 5.02 20.36
C LEU A 139 -8.26 4.06 19.92
N PHE A 140 -7.93 3.11 20.79
CA PHE A 140 -6.98 2.03 20.49
C PHE A 140 -7.74 0.71 20.40
N TYR A 141 -7.84 0.13 19.21
CA TYR A 141 -8.52 -1.14 19.02
C TYR A 141 -7.55 -2.30 19.28
N LYS A 142 -8.05 -3.31 19.99
CA LYS A 142 -7.32 -4.54 20.31
C LYS A 142 -8.18 -5.75 19.98
N GLN A 143 -7.56 -6.75 19.39
CA GLN A 143 -8.06 -8.12 19.32
C GLN A 143 -6.99 -9.02 19.96
N ASP A 144 -7.41 -9.93 20.84
CA ASP A 144 -6.52 -10.74 21.67
C ASP A 144 -7.15 -12.09 21.98
N TRP A 145 -6.35 -13.02 22.48
CA TRP A 145 -6.81 -14.32 22.91
C TRP A 145 -5.98 -14.86 24.06
N LYS A 146 -6.61 -15.73 24.85
CA LYS A 146 -5.95 -16.46 25.93
C LYS A 146 -6.45 -17.90 25.98
N PHE A 147 -5.64 -18.81 26.50
CA PHE A 147 -6.10 -20.15 26.82
C PHE A 147 -6.73 -20.17 28.21
N GLU A 148 -7.98 -20.62 28.29
CA GLU A 148 -8.64 -20.99 29.54
C GLU A 148 -9.19 -22.41 29.40
N ASN A 149 -8.83 -23.31 30.33
CA ASN A 149 -9.27 -24.71 30.32
C ASN A 149 -9.01 -25.44 28.99
N ASN A 150 -7.81 -25.27 28.41
CA ASN A 150 -7.41 -25.80 27.09
C ASN A 150 -8.29 -25.33 25.91
N LYS A 151 -9.04 -24.24 26.07
CA LYS A 151 -9.78 -23.59 25.00
C LYS A 151 -9.24 -22.17 24.77
N LYS A 152 -9.09 -21.81 23.50
CA LYS A 152 -8.72 -20.45 23.10
C LYS A 152 -9.95 -19.56 23.22
N ILE A 153 -9.88 -18.55 24.08
CA ILE A 153 -10.92 -17.53 24.28
C ILE A 153 -10.43 -16.24 23.65
N TYR A 154 -11.18 -15.75 22.68
CA TYR A 154 -10.90 -14.49 22.00
C TYR A 154 -11.61 -13.33 22.71
N SER A 155 -11.01 -12.15 22.64
CA SER A 155 -11.60 -10.90 23.11
C SER A 155 -11.19 -9.76 22.19
N HIS A 156 -12.05 -8.74 22.09
CA HIS A 156 -11.72 -7.53 21.35
C HIS A 156 -12.46 -6.34 21.91
N GLY A 157 -11.97 -5.14 21.61
CA GLY A 157 -12.55 -3.91 22.12
C GLY A 157 -11.66 -2.70 21.94
N PHE A 158 -12.06 -1.60 22.56
CA PHE A 158 -11.35 -0.33 22.51
C PHE A 158 -10.82 0.06 23.88
N THR A 159 -9.57 0.49 23.91
CA THR A 159 -9.09 1.38 24.98
C THR A 159 -9.34 2.81 24.54
N VAL A 160 -10.17 3.52 25.30
CA VAL A 160 -10.40 4.96 25.15
C VAL A 160 -9.41 5.68 26.06
N TYR A 161 -8.63 6.58 25.49
CA TYR A 161 -7.59 7.33 26.20
C TYR A 161 -7.79 8.82 26.01
N ASP A 162 -7.86 9.56 27.11
CA ASP A 162 -7.93 11.02 27.09
C ASP A 162 -6.50 11.59 27.11
N PRO A 163 -6.00 12.21 26.02
CA PRO A 163 -4.64 12.73 25.95
C PRO A 163 -4.40 13.95 26.87
N LEU A 164 -5.45 14.59 27.40
CA LEU A 164 -5.32 15.71 28.33
C LEU A 164 -5.26 15.24 29.78
N THR A 165 -6.15 14.33 30.18
CA THR A 165 -6.21 13.85 31.58
C THR A 165 -5.42 12.57 31.82
N GLN A 166 -4.94 11.93 30.75
CA GLN A 166 -4.23 10.64 30.74
C GLN A 166 -5.06 9.48 31.32
N LYS A 167 -6.38 9.67 31.41
CA LYS A 167 -7.30 8.63 31.86
C LYS A 167 -7.56 7.65 30.74
N GLU A 168 -7.60 6.39 31.11
CA GLU A 168 -7.93 5.29 30.21
C GLU A 168 -9.18 4.55 30.69
N SER A 169 -9.91 3.97 29.74
CA SER A 169 -11.05 3.09 30.01
C SER A 169 -11.17 2.08 28.89
N TYR A 170 -11.42 0.83 29.22
CA TYR A 170 -11.51 -0.25 28.25
C TYR A 170 -12.95 -0.73 28.09
N TYR A 171 -13.39 -0.89 26.84
CA TYR A 171 -14.73 -1.29 26.46
C TYR A 171 -14.66 -2.53 25.57
N ASN A 172 -15.24 -3.63 26.03
CA ASN A 172 -15.33 -4.86 25.25
C ASN A 172 -16.43 -4.75 24.20
N LEU A 173 -16.17 -5.30 23.02
CA LEU A 173 -17.17 -5.53 21.99
C LEU A 173 -17.57 -7.02 21.97
N PRO A 174 -18.82 -7.35 21.61
CA PRO A 174 -19.31 -8.71 21.46
C PRO A 174 -19.01 -9.25 20.05
N HIS A 175 -19.16 -10.56 19.89
CA HIS A 175 -18.97 -11.26 18.60
C HIS A 175 -17.57 -11.02 18.05
N VAL A 176 -16.59 -11.55 18.78
CA VAL A 176 -15.18 -11.39 18.48
C VAL A 176 -14.81 -12.11 17.18
N PRO A 177 -14.10 -11.46 16.25
CA PRO A 177 -13.57 -12.12 15.06
C PRO A 177 -12.48 -13.15 15.43
N HIS A 178 -12.53 -14.34 14.84
CA HIS A 178 -11.55 -15.41 15.03
C HIS A 178 -10.53 -15.43 13.88
N SER A 179 -9.93 -14.28 13.56
CA SER A 179 -8.86 -14.19 12.56
C SER A 179 -7.49 -14.52 13.17
N SER A 180 -6.69 -15.30 12.45
CA SER A 180 -5.34 -15.73 12.84
C SER A 180 -4.22 -14.88 12.23
N TYR A 181 -4.48 -14.14 11.14
CA TYR A 181 -3.45 -13.43 10.38
C TYR A 181 -3.55 -11.91 10.50
N ASP A 182 -4.74 -11.33 10.34
CA ASP A 182 -4.95 -9.88 10.36
C ASP A 182 -5.99 -9.43 11.40
N ILE A 183 -5.72 -8.30 12.05
CA ILE A 183 -6.66 -7.65 12.97
C ILE A 183 -7.83 -7.08 12.16
N VAL A 184 -9.04 -7.57 12.40
CA VAL A 184 -10.25 -7.01 11.80
C VAL A 184 -10.58 -5.70 12.50
N LYS A 185 -10.37 -4.59 11.80
CA LYS A 185 -10.48 -3.23 12.34
C LYS A 185 -11.90 -2.68 12.10
N PRO A 186 -12.59 -2.19 13.15
CA PRO A 186 -13.84 -1.44 12.96
C PRO A 186 -13.63 -0.18 12.12
N PHE A 187 -14.67 0.28 11.44
CA PHE A 187 -14.70 1.56 10.74
C PHE A 187 -15.22 2.64 11.70
N ILE A 188 -14.52 3.77 11.81
CA ILE A 188 -14.83 4.83 12.78
C ILE A 188 -15.32 6.08 12.05
N GLY A 189 -16.56 6.47 12.36
CA GLY A 189 -17.18 7.72 11.91
C GLY A 189 -17.09 8.77 12.99
N THR A 190 -15.92 9.41 13.14
CA THR A 190 -15.63 10.39 14.21
C THR A 190 -16.72 11.46 14.32
N GLN A 191 -17.11 12.13 13.24
CA GLN A 191 -18.10 13.22 13.28
C GLN A 191 -19.46 12.78 13.82
N LYS A 192 -19.87 11.55 13.50
CA LYS A 192 -21.14 10.95 13.93
C LYS A 192 -21.03 10.17 15.24
N ASN A 193 -19.82 10.08 15.80
CA ASN A 193 -19.52 9.30 17.00
C ASN A 193 -19.96 7.84 16.92
N ILE A 194 -19.85 7.23 15.74
CA ILE A 194 -20.33 5.86 15.50
C ILE A 194 -19.19 4.98 15.02
N GLY A 195 -19.15 3.74 15.50
CA GLY A 195 -18.33 2.67 14.97
C GLY A 195 -19.18 1.65 14.23
N ILE A 196 -18.62 1.08 13.16
CA ILE A 196 -19.25 0.06 12.33
C ILE A 196 -18.29 -1.11 12.17
N MET A 197 -18.78 -2.34 12.32
CA MET A 197 -18.03 -3.54 11.94
C MET A 197 -18.96 -4.65 11.45
N PRO A 198 -18.46 -5.63 10.68
CA PRO A 198 -19.21 -6.85 10.39
C PRO A 198 -19.64 -7.57 11.68
N PHE A 199 -20.78 -8.24 11.63
CA PHE A 199 -21.26 -9.07 12.73
C PHE A 199 -20.66 -10.49 12.64
N TYR A 200 -19.67 -10.78 13.48
CA TYR A 200 -19.05 -12.12 13.59
C TYR A 200 -19.84 -13.05 14.53
N GLY A 201 -21.17 -13.01 14.46
CA GLY A 201 -22.03 -13.99 15.11
C GLY A 201 -22.66 -14.94 14.08
N ASN A 202 -23.56 -15.81 14.53
CA ASN A 202 -24.20 -16.77 13.65
C ASN A 202 -24.94 -16.10 12.48
N VAL A 203 -24.63 -16.54 11.26
CA VAL A 203 -25.32 -16.09 10.04
C VAL A 203 -26.75 -16.62 10.04
N ALA A 204 -27.72 -15.70 9.97
CA ALA A 204 -29.12 -16.09 9.87
C ALA A 204 -29.47 -16.51 8.44
N VAL A 205 -30.20 -17.61 8.28
CA VAL A 205 -30.60 -18.15 6.99
C VAL A 205 -32.13 -18.08 6.85
N LYS A 206 -32.62 -17.54 5.73
CA LYS A 206 -34.04 -17.44 5.43
C LYS A 206 -34.37 -17.89 4.00
N LYS A 207 -35.66 -18.03 3.71
CA LYS A 207 -36.14 -18.32 2.36
C LYS A 207 -36.58 -17.03 1.66
N GLY A 208 -36.01 -16.79 0.49
CA GLY A 208 -36.40 -15.70 -0.39
C GLY A 208 -37.73 -15.96 -1.10
N VAL A 209 -38.22 -14.94 -1.81
CA VAL A 209 -39.52 -14.97 -2.53
C VAL A 209 -39.60 -16.12 -3.54
N ASN A 210 -38.47 -16.48 -4.16
CA ASN A 210 -38.38 -17.56 -5.15
C ASN A 210 -37.96 -18.92 -4.56
N LYS A 211 -38.07 -19.10 -3.23
CA LYS A 211 -37.55 -20.27 -2.47
C LYS A 211 -36.02 -20.42 -2.49
N SER A 212 -35.29 -19.44 -3.03
CA SER A 212 -33.84 -19.35 -2.87
C SER A 212 -33.48 -19.25 -1.38
N THR A 213 -32.34 -19.84 -1.02
CA THR A 213 -31.76 -19.70 0.33
C THR A 213 -31.01 -18.38 0.37
N LEU A 214 -31.30 -17.56 1.38
CA LEU A 214 -30.69 -16.25 1.61
C LEU A 214 -29.94 -16.24 2.94
N PHE A 215 -28.75 -15.67 2.94
CA PHE A 215 -27.86 -15.54 4.09
C PHE A 215 -27.78 -14.06 4.50
N GLU A 216 -28.22 -13.74 5.72
CA GLU A 216 -28.29 -12.34 6.17
C GLU A 216 -26.90 -11.82 6.57
N TYR A 217 -26.46 -10.76 5.91
CA TYR A 217 -25.25 -10.01 6.26
C TYR A 217 -25.61 -8.86 7.20
N LYS A 218 -25.12 -8.93 8.43
CA LYS A 218 -25.37 -7.94 9.48
C LYS A 218 -24.11 -7.15 9.80
N ILE A 219 -24.32 -5.92 10.22
CA ILE A 219 -23.29 -5.08 10.84
C ILE A 219 -23.66 -4.79 12.29
N ILE A 220 -22.64 -4.61 13.11
CA ILE A 220 -22.73 -4.00 14.44
C ILE A 220 -22.50 -2.51 14.26
N LEU A 221 -23.49 -1.71 14.69
CA LEU A 221 -23.37 -0.28 14.91
C LEU A 221 -23.15 -0.07 16.40
N PHE A 222 -22.19 0.76 16.77
CA PHE A 222 -21.95 1.09 18.18
C PHE A 222 -21.65 2.58 18.39
N ASP A 223 -22.20 3.15 19.45
CA ASP A 223 -21.88 4.52 19.84
C ASP A 223 -20.49 4.56 20.50
N LEU A 224 -19.64 5.51 20.10
CA LEU A 224 -18.26 5.57 20.60
C LEU A 224 -18.14 6.17 22.02
N HIS A 225 -19.22 6.69 22.60
CA HIS A 225 -19.26 7.15 24.00
C HIS A 225 -19.73 6.04 24.95
N SER A 226 -20.91 5.47 24.68
CA SER A 226 -21.53 4.47 25.55
C SER A 226 -21.12 3.04 25.20
N PHE A 227 -20.64 2.79 23.99
CA PHE A 227 -20.44 1.45 23.43
C PHE A 227 -21.72 0.60 23.43
N GLU A 228 -22.89 1.25 23.45
CA GLU A 228 -24.17 0.60 23.19
C GLU A 228 -24.23 0.13 21.75
N ILE A 229 -24.77 -1.07 21.55
CA ILE A 229 -24.71 -1.79 20.28
C ILE A 229 -26.09 -1.99 19.70
N GLU A 230 -26.16 -1.84 18.38
CA GLU A 230 -27.31 -2.17 17.57
C GLU A 230 -26.90 -3.04 16.38
N LEU A 231 -27.73 -4.04 16.09
CA LEU A 231 -27.53 -4.92 14.93
C LEU A 231 -28.44 -4.49 13.80
N LEU A 232 -27.86 -4.34 12.60
CA LEU A 232 -28.60 -4.00 11.40
C LEU A 232 -28.33 -5.04 10.31
N ASN A 233 -29.40 -5.67 9.79
CA ASN A 233 -29.30 -6.41 8.53
C ASN A 233 -29.21 -5.40 7.38
N VAL A 234 -28.12 -5.46 6.63
CA VAL A 234 -27.83 -4.50 5.56
C VAL A 234 -27.85 -5.14 4.19
N ARG A 235 -27.80 -6.47 4.07
CA ARG A 235 -27.84 -7.16 2.78
C ARG A 235 -28.16 -8.64 2.98
N ASP A 236 -28.96 -9.20 2.09
CA ASP A 236 -29.10 -10.64 1.94
C ASP A 236 -28.21 -11.14 0.80
N PHE A 237 -27.49 -12.23 1.02
CA PHE A 237 -26.66 -12.91 0.01
C PHE A 237 -27.35 -14.18 -0.47
N GLU A 238 -27.32 -14.42 -1.78
CA GLU A 238 -27.58 -15.76 -2.32
C GLU A 238 -26.33 -16.64 -2.18
N GLU A 239 -26.50 -17.96 -2.22
CA GLU A 239 -25.40 -18.95 -2.10
C GLU A 239 -24.22 -18.61 -3.00
N SER A 240 -24.48 -18.33 -4.27
CA SER A 240 -23.49 -18.00 -5.29
C SER A 240 -22.67 -16.73 -5.01
N GLN A 241 -23.12 -15.88 -4.09
CA GLN A 241 -22.49 -14.60 -3.79
C GLN A 241 -21.60 -14.64 -2.55
N LEU A 242 -21.58 -15.76 -1.82
CA LEU A 242 -20.85 -15.88 -0.55
C LEU A 242 -19.33 -15.83 -0.76
N GLY A 243 -18.82 -16.65 -1.67
CA GLY A 243 -17.39 -16.83 -1.93
C GLY A 243 -16.94 -16.21 -3.26
N CYS A 244 -15.62 -16.07 -3.45
CA CYS A 244 -15.03 -15.53 -4.68
C CYS A 244 -15.27 -16.46 -5.89
N PHE A 245 -15.33 -17.76 -5.61
CA PHE A 245 -15.57 -18.81 -6.58
C PHE A 245 -16.78 -19.66 -6.17
N ASP A 246 -17.43 -20.30 -7.14
CA ASP A 246 -18.62 -21.14 -6.91
C ASP A 246 -18.38 -22.27 -5.89
N TYR A 247 -17.17 -22.82 -5.82
CA TYR A 247 -16.85 -23.88 -4.86
C TYR A 247 -16.77 -23.34 -3.43
N ASN A 248 -16.08 -22.22 -3.19
CA ASN A 248 -16.10 -21.50 -1.90
C ASN A 248 -17.54 -21.19 -1.48
N SER A 249 -18.33 -20.65 -2.40
CA SER A 249 -19.74 -20.30 -2.15
C SER A 249 -20.56 -21.46 -1.59
N LYS A 250 -20.38 -22.66 -2.14
CA LYS A 250 -21.04 -23.89 -1.65
C LYS A 250 -20.52 -24.34 -0.28
N GLU A 251 -19.21 -24.25 -0.06
CA GLU A 251 -18.59 -24.59 1.22
C GLU A 251 -19.10 -23.67 2.33
N LEU A 252 -19.06 -22.35 2.11
CA LEU A 252 -19.61 -21.34 3.02
C LEU A 252 -21.09 -21.59 3.31
N ALA A 253 -21.91 -21.82 2.27
CA ALA A 253 -23.33 -22.12 2.45
C ALA A 253 -23.57 -23.37 3.29
N ASN A 254 -22.78 -24.44 3.09
CA ASN A 254 -22.89 -25.67 3.88
C ASN A 254 -22.60 -25.42 5.36
N GLN A 255 -21.58 -24.63 5.67
CA GLN A 255 -21.24 -24.25 7.05
C GLN A 255 -22.36 -23.43 7.69
N PHE A 256 -22.96 -22.47 6.97
CA PHE A 256 -24.06 -21.65 7.50
C PHE A 256 -25.40 -22.39 7.62
N LEU A 257 -25.64 -23.40 6.79
CA LEU A 257 -26.83 -24.25 6.87
C LEU A 257 -26.76 -25.27 8.00
N ASN A 258 -25.55 -25.71 8.36
CA ASN A 258 -25.31 -26.71 9.41
C ASN A 258 -24.27 -26.20 10.41
N PRO A 259 -24.54 -25.09 11.12
CA PRO A 259 -23.54 -24.42 11.94
C PRO A 259 -23.06 -25.34 13.05
N LYS A 260 -21.75 -25.56 13.07
CA LYS A 260 -21.01 -26.17 14.18
C LYS A 260 -20.04 -25.12 14.69
N ASP A 261 -19.91 -25.00 16.00
CA ASP A 261 -18.95 -24.05 16.59
C ASP A 261 -17.54 -24.67 16.58
N ASP A 262 -16.95 -24.72 15.38
CA ASP A 262 -15.62 -25.26 15.08
C ASP A 262 -14.79 -24.31 14.21
N GLU A 263 -13.54 -24.68 13.94
CA GLU A 263 -12.59 -23.86 13.19
C GLU A 263 -13.08 -23.57 11.77
N GLU A 264 -13.66 -24.56 11.07
CA GLU A 264 -14.18 -24.40 9.72
C GLU A 264 -15.32 -23.36 9.64
N TYR A 265 -16.24 -23.36 10.61
CA TYR A 265 -17.29 -22.35 10.66
C TYR A 265 -16.75 -20.94 10.91
N GLN A 266 -15.72 -20.82 11.75
CA GLN A 266 -15.12 -19.52 12.08
C GLN A 266 -14.30 -18.97 10.91
N GLU A 267 -13.62 -19.82 10.15
CA GLU A 267 -12.98 -19.46 8.88
C GLU A 267 -14.02 -19.01 7.86
N ALA A 268 -15.12 -19.77 7.70
CA ALA A 268 -16.21 -19.41 6.80
C ALA A 268 -16.87 -18.07 7.18
N LEU A 269 -17.07 -17.82 8.47
CA LEU A 269 -17.61 -16.56 8.97
C LEU A 269 -16.67 -15.38 8.71
N THR A 270 -15.37 -15.60 8.84
CA THR A 270 -14.33 -14.60 8.56
C THR A 270 -14.34 -14.26 7.06
N GLU A 271 -14.26 -15.25 6.17
CA GLU A 271 -14.33 -15.04 4.72
C GLU A 271 -15.64 -14.33 4.31
N PHE A 272 -16.77 -14.70 4.91
CA PHE A 272 -18.04 -14.03 4.66
C PHE A 272 -17.99 -12.56 5.09
N CYS A 273 -17.52 -12.26 6.29
CA CYS A 273 -17.42 -10.89 6.82
C CYS A 273 -16.43 -10.02 6.03
N ASP A 274 -15.32 -10.59 5.57
CA ASP A 274 -14.26 -9.92 4.80
C ASP A 274 -14.74 -9.48 3.41
N ASN A 275 -15.94 -9.87 2.99
CA ASN A 275 -16.56 -9.28 1.80
C ASN A 275 -16.79 -7.77 1.93
N LEU A 276 -16.91 -7.19 3.14
CA LEU A 276 -17.08 -5.74 3.33
C LEU A 276 -15.72 -5.04 3.33
N ASN A 277 -15.36 -4.44 2.20
CA ASN A 277 -14.04 -3.83 2.00
C ASN A 277 -13.97 -2.38 2.51
N ALA A 278 -15.08 -1.63 2.43
CA ALA A 278 -15.05 -0.21 2.79
C ALA A 278 -16.38 0.31 3.36
N VAL A 279 -16.26 1.30 4.24
CA VAL A 279 -17.36 2.11 4.77
C VAL A 279 -17.01 3.59 4.63
N LEU A 280 -17.88 4.37 3.98
CA LEU A 280 -17.72 5.82 3.85
C LEU A 280 -18.83 6.54 4.61
N PHE A 281 -18.47 7.29 5.64
CA PHE A 281 -19.41 8.09 6.43
C PHE A 281 -19.73 9.41 5.72
N LEU A 282 -21.01 9.75 5.64
CA LEU A 282 -21.51 11.01 5.09
C LEU A 282 -22.47 11.67 6.08
N ASN A 283 -22.83 12.93 5.85
CA ASN A 283 -23.72 13.67 6.75
C ASN A 283 -25.11 13.02 6.90
N ASP A 284 -25.64 12.35 5.88
CA ASP A 284 -26.99 11.77 5.88
C ASP A 284 -27.02 10.23 5.97
N GLY A 285 -25.88 9.61 6.30
CA GLY A 285 -25.79 8.17 6.49
C GLY A 285 -24.36 7.64 6.33
N PHE A 286 -24.23 6.43 5.83
CA PHE A 286 -22.96 5.86 5.41
C PHE A 286 -23.16 4.91 4.22
N TRP A 287 -22.13 4.77 3.41
CA TRP A 287 -22.08 3.82 2.31
C TRP A 287 -21.27 2.59 2.72
N LEU A 288 -21.78 1.42 2.35
CA LEU A 288 -21.10 0.14 2.47
C LEU A 288 -20.67 -0.29 1.06
N CYS A 289 -19.45 -0.80 0.94
CA CYS A 289 -18.91 -1.34 -0.30
C CYS A 289 -18.36 -2.74 -0.05
N TRP A 290 -18.89 -3.72 -0.78
CA TRP A 290 -18.45 -5.11 -0.75
C TRP A 290 -17.56 -5.45 -1.95
N ARG A 291 -17.02 -6.68 -1.96
CA ARG A 291 -16.41 -7.31 -3.14
C ARG A 291 -17.26 -7.10 -4.40
N SER A 292 -16.59 -7.00 -5.53
CA SER A 292 -17.18 -6.72 -6.86
C SER A 292 -17.77 -5.32 -7.01
N GLY A 293 -17.42 -4.35 -6.16
CA GLY A 293 -17.92 -2.96 -6.30
C GLY A 293 -19.38 -2.81 -5.92
N ILE A 294 -19.95 -3.79 -5.23
CA ILE A 294 -21.36 -3.75 -4.84
C ILE A 294 -21.51 -2.79 -3.67
N MET A 295 -22.49 -1.87 -3.75
CA MET A 295 -22.67 -0.85 -2.71
C MET A 295 -24.10 -0.70 -2.26
N ARG A 296 -24.26 -0.22 -1.02
CA ARG A 296 -25.55 0.17 -0.45
C ARG A 296 -25.35 1.30 0.54
N LYS A 297 -26.26 2.28 0.51
CA LYS A 297 -26.34 3.33 1.52
C LYS A 297 -27.25 2.89 2.66
N VAL A 298 -26.81 3.19 3.87
CA VAL A 298 -27.62 3.17 5.08
C VAL A 298 -27.86 4.61 5.51
N TYR A 299 -29.12 5.04 5.56
CA TYR A 299 -29.49 6.38 6.01
C TYR A 299 -29.50 6.48 7.54
N GLU A 300 -29.58 7.69 8.09
CA GLU A 300 -29.60 7.91 9.54
C GLU A 300 -30.78 7.24 10.26
N ASP A 301 -31.93 7.17 9.59
CA ASP A 301 -33.11 6.45 10.06
C ASP A 301 -33.00 4.91 9.88
N LYS A 302 -31.81 4.44 9.45
CA LYS A 302 -31.45 3.05 9.20
C LYS A 302 -32.24 2.41 8.06
N THR A 303 -32.91 3.22 7.25
CA THR A 303 -33.41 2.74 5.96
C THR A 303 -32.25 2.48 5.01
N LEU A 304 -32.49 1.59 4.05
CA LEU A 304 -31.48 1.15 3.09
C LEU A 304 -31.82 1.69 1.70
N SER A 305 -30.81 2.10 0.94
CA SER A 305 -30.98 2.27 -0.50
C SER A 305 -31.13 0.92 -1.21
N PRO A 306 -31.65 0.90 -2.45
CA PRO A 306 -31.33 -0.11 -3.45
C PRO A 306 -29.85 -0.51 -3.44
N LEU A 307 -29.59 -1.75 -3.84
CA LEU A 307 -28.22 -2.26 -4.04
C LEU A 307 -27.68 -1.76 -5.38
N LEU A 308 -26.49 -1.19 -5.40
CA LEU A 308 -25.79 -0.83 -6.64
C LEU A 308 -24.87 -2.00 -7.02
N VAL A 309 -25.00 -2.54 -8.23
CA VAL A 309 -24.29 -3.75 -8.68
C VAL A 309 -23.55 -3.51 -9.99
N THR A 310 -22.38 -4.12 -10.18
CA THR A 310 -21.46 -3.81 -11.28
C THR A 310 -21.78 -4.48 -12.62
N SER A 311 -22.91 -5.18 -12.76
CA SER A 311 -23.30 -5.74 -14.07
C SER A 311 -24.80 -5.72 -14.35
N SER A 312 -25.12 -5.73 -15.65
CA SER A 312 -26.48 -5.61 -16.20
C SER A 312 -27.34 -6.85 -15.94
N MET A 313 -28.59 -6.67 -15.52
CA MET A 313 -29.59 -7.73 -15.55
C MET A 313 -29.93 -8.12 -17.00
N SER A 314 -29.18 -9.04 -17.60
CA SER A 314 -29.73 -9.86 -18.68
C SER A 314 -30.46 -11.02 -18.02
N ASN A 315 -31.80 -10.98 -18.09
CA ASN A 315 -32.73 -11.93 -17.52
C ASN A 315 -32.21 -13.39 -17.47
N MET A 316 -32.16 -13.94 -16.25
CA MET A 316 -32.10 -15.38 -15.90
C MET A 316 -30.76 -16.09 -15.65
N SER A 317 -29.65 -15.40 -15.39
CA SER A 317 -28.56 -16.07 -14.65
C SER A 317 -27.82 -15.14 -13.69
N ILE A 318 -27.58 -15.68 -12.50
CA ILE A 318 -26.82 -15.12 -11.38
C ILE A 318 -25.38 -14.72 -11.79
N VAL A 319 -24.88 -15.24 -12.92
CA VAL A 319 -23.63 -14.85 -13.58
C VAL A 319 -23.61 -13.36 -13.98
N GLY A 320 -24.77 -12.71 -14.06
CA GLY A 320 -24.90 -11.31 -14.47
C GLY A 320 -24.90 -10.25 -13.36
N MET A 321 -24.53 -10.56 -12.10
CA MET A 321 -24.42 -9.55 -11.00
C MET A 321 -22.98 -9.09 -10.68
N HIS A 322 -21.96 -9.80 -11.18
CA HIS A 322 -20.56 -9.47 -10.98
C HIS A 322 -19.86 -9.41 -12.33
N GLU A 323 -19.54 -8.20 -12.82
CA GLU A 323 -18.59 -8.07 -13.94
C GLU A 323 -17.19 -8.51 -13.51
N PHE A 324 -16.88 -8.34 -12.22
CA PHE A 324 -15.54 -8.57 -11.68
C PHE A 324 -15.59 -9.38 -10.37
N THR A 325 -15.35 -10.70 -10.46
CA THR A 325 -15.44 -11.62 -9.30
C THR A 325 -14.30 -11.44 -8.29
N THR A 326 -13.10 -11.10 -8.75
CA THR A 326 -11.90 -10.87 -7.92
C THR A 326 -11.68 -9.40 -7.56
N PHE A 327 -12.66 -8.53 -7.83
CA PHE A 327 -12.51 -7.08 -7.67
C PHE A 327 -12.68 -6.67 -6.21
N HIS A 328 -11.54 -6.47 -5.53
CA HIS A 328 -11.47 -6.01 -4.14
C HIS A 328 -11.57 -4.47 -4.08
N SER A 329 -12.71 -3.95 -4.54
CA SER A 329 -12.94 -2.51 -4.60
C SER A 329 -13.06 -1.87 -3.22
N TYR A 330 -12.46 -0.70 -3.08
CA TYR A 330 -12.66 0.21 -1.97
C TYR A 330 -13.40 1.46 -2.45
N LEU A 331 -14.33 1.95 -1.63
CA LEU A 331 -15.01 3.21 -1.90
C LEU A 331 -14.06 4.37 -1.58
N HIS A 332 -13.54 5.02 -2.63
CA HIS A 332 -12.56 6.08 -2.49
C HIS A 332 -13.23 7.42 -2.14
N LYS A 333 -14.26 7.81 -2.89
CA LYS A 333 -14.90 9.13 -2.75
C LYS A 333 -16.31 9.17 -3.32
N ILE A 334 -17.15 10.03 -2.75
CA ILE A 334 -18.45 10.42 -3.31
C ILE A 334 -18.56 11.94 -3.29
N GLU A 335 -18.69 12.58 -4.45
CA GLU A 335 -18.82 14.04 -4.60
C GLU A 335 -19.69 14.36 -5.82
N ASP A 336 -20.63 15.31 -5.69
CA ASP A 336 -21.50 15.77 -6.79
C ASP A 336 -22.19 14.66 -7.59
N LYS A 337 -22.73 13.67 -6.88
CA LYS A 337 -23.33 12.44 -7.45
C LYS A 337 -22.35 11.57 -8.25
N LYS A 338 -21.04 11.82 -8.23
CA LYS A 338 -20.05 10.90 -8.77
C LYS A 338 -19.52 10.02 -7.65
N VAL A 339 -19.39 8.74 -7.94
CA VAL A 339 -18.80 7.76 -7.03
C VAL A 339 -17.53 7.22 -7.65
N VAL A 340 -16.46 7.23 -6.86
CA VAL A 340 -15.15 6.71 -7.26
C VAL A 340 -14.84 5.48 -6.43
N LEU A 341 -14.61 4.37 -7.12
CA LEU A 341 -14.07 3.14 -6.59
C LEU A 341 -12.59 3.03 -6.94
N TYR A 342 -11.83 2.38 -6.07
CA TYR A 342 -10.41 2.10 -6.26
C TYR A 342 -10.15 0.60 -6.09
N GLU A 343 -9.36 0.03 -6.98
CA GLU A 343 -8.89 -1.35 -6.92
C GLU A 343 -7.41 -1.38 -7.34
N HIS A 344 -6.54 -1.90 -6.49
CA HIS A 344 -5.09 -2.00 -6.73
C HIS A 344 -4.41 -0.68 -7.13
N SER A 345 -4.35 -0.34 -8.40
CA SER A 345 -3.79 0.94 -8.88
C SER A 345 -4.75 1.68 -9.81
N ASP A 346 -5.94 1.12 -10.02
CA ASP A 346 -6.94 1.58 -10.96
C ASP A 346 -8.10 2.27 -10.24
N TYR A 347 -8.62 3.32 -10.86
CA TYR A 347 -9.80 4.02 -10.38
C TYR A 347 -10.95 3.83 -11.36
N HIS A 348 -12.15 3.67 -10.81
CA HIS A 348 -13.38 3.48 -11.57
C HIS A 348 -14.40 4.49 -11.11
N ILE A 349 -15.07 5.16 -12.04
CA ILE A 349 -16.08 6.18 -11.76
C ILE A 349 -17.42 5.84 -12.40
N PHE A 350 -18.50 6.23 -11.73
CA PHE A 350 -19.85 6.22 -12.29
C PHE A 350 -20.71 7.34 -11.68
N ASP A 351 -21.78 7.71 -12.37
CA ASP A 351 -22.78 8.65 -11.85
C ASP A 351 -23.81 7.91 -10.98
N LEU A 352 -23.99 8.38 -9.77
CA LEU A 352 -24.95 7.88 -8.80
C LEU A 352 -26.36 8.03 -9.38
N PRO A 353 -27.11 6.93 -9.57
CA PRO A 353 -28.48 6.99 -10.07
C PRO A 353 -29.38 7.75 -9.11
N GLU A 354 -30.55 8.18 -9.57
CA GLU A 354 -31.56 8.72 -8.66
C GLU A 354 -32.10 7.59 -7.76
N ILE A 355 -31.80 7.70 -6.47
CA ILE A 355 -32.17 6.72 -5.46
C ILE A 355 -33.38 7.25 -4.69
N ALA A 356 -34.53 6.58 -4.81
CA ALA A 356 -35.64 6.83 -3.91
C ALA A 356 -35.39 6.12 -2.57
N ASN A 357 -35.72 6.76 -1.45
CA ASN A 357 -35.74 6.12 -0.13
C ASN A 357 -36.85 5.07 -0.09
N VAL A 358 -36.50 3.84 -0.47
CA VAL A 358 -37.40 2.70 -0.47
C VAL A 358 -36.67 1.56 0.21
N LYS A 359 -37.30 0.94 1.23
CA LYS A 359 -36.92 -0.40 1.70
C LYS A 359 -37.07 -1.37 0.53
N SER A 360 -36.01 -1.55 -0.24
CA SER A 360 -36.09 -2.30 -1.48
C SER A 360 -34.83 -3.11 -1.66
N GLU A 361 -35.00 -4.42 -1.81
CA GLU A 361 -33.97 -5.34 -2.32
C GLU A 361 -33.76 -5.19 -3.84
N VAL A 362 -34.28 -4.11 -4.45
CA VAL A 362 -34.04 -3.80 -5.86
C VAL A 362 -32.56 -3.55 -6.06
N SER A 363 -32.01 -4.18 -7.09
CA SER A 363 -30.65 -3.93 -7.57
C SER A 363 -30.69 -2.98 -8.76
N ILE A 364 -29.81 -1.99 -8.76
CA ILE A 364 -29.61 -1.03 -9.86
C ILE A 364 -28.23 -1.30 -10.44
N PRO A 365 -28.14 -1.70 -11.72
CA PRO A 365 -26.85 -1.89 -12.37
C PRO A 365 -26.15 -0.54 -12.58
N ILE A 366 -24.85 -0.49 -12.28
CA ILE A 366 -23.97 0.64 -12.53
C ILE A 366 -22.95 0.27 -13.62
N GLN A 367 -22.52 1.25 -14.40
CA GLN A 367 -21.49 1.09 -15.41
C GLN A 367 -20.21 1.77 -14.93
N LEU A 368 -19.16 0.98 -14.72
CA LEU A 368 -17.87 1.50 -14.29
C LEU A 368 -17.06 2.00 -15.48
N LYS A 369 -16.53 3.21 -15.38
CA LYS A 369 -15.55 3.75 -16.33
C LYS A 369 -14.19 3.85 -15.65
N LYS A 370 -13.17 3.19 -16.22
CA LYS A 370 -11.77 3.34 -15.77
C LYS A 370 -11.29 4.77 -16.02
N VAL A 371 -10.65 5.36 -15.01
CA VAL A 371 -10.11 6.74 -15.00
C VAL A 371 -8.80 6.78 -14.20
N THR A 372 -8.02 7.83 -14.40
CA THR A 372 -6.83 8.13 -13.60
C THR A 372 -7.15 9.05 -12.42
N ILE A 373 -6.29 9.07 -11.39
CA ILE A 373 -6.44 10.01 -10.26
C ILE A 373 -6.34 11.46 -10.73
N GLU A 374 -5.52 11.74 -11.75
CA GLU A 374 -5.43 13.03 -12.41
C GLU A 374 -6.76 13.51 -12.99
N GLU A 375 -7.49 12.62 -13.65
CA GLU A 375 -8.80 12.93 -14.22
C GLU A 375 -9.85 13.16 -13.14
N ILE A 376 -9.82 12.36 -12.05
CA ILE A 376 -10.76 12.49 -10.93
C ILE A 376 -10.56 13.82 -10.19
N GLU A 377 -9.31 14.17 -9.92
CA GLU A 377 -8.97 15.33 -9.10
C GLU A 377 -8.75 16.62 -9.93
N GLU A 378 -9.00 16.56 -11.24
CA GLU A 378 -8.79 17.61 -12.25
C GLU A 378 -7.39 18.23 -12.18
N LEU A 379 -6.38 17.36 -12.21
CA LEU A 379 -4.98 17.73 -12.08
C LEU A 379 -4.33 17.93 -13.44
N SER A 380 -3.42 18.91 -13.49
CA SER A 380 -2.65 19.21 -14.70
C SER A 380 -1.16 19.34 -14.42
N TYR A 381 -0.37 18.93 -15.40
CA TYR A 381 1.08 19.08 -15.41
C TYR A 381 1.51 19.92 -16.61
N SER A 382 2.44 20.85 -16.40
CA SER A 382 3.16 21.45 -17.52
C SER A 382 4.18 20.43 -18.08
N LYS A 383 4.65 20.65 -19.31
CA LYS A 383 5.68 19.78 -19.92
C LYS A 383 6.97 19.77 -19.08
N GLU A 384 7.34 20.90 -18.50
CA GLU A 384 8.49 21.04 -17.61
C GLU A 384 8.29 20.22 -16.33
N LYS A 385 7.09 20.29 -15.73
CA LYS A 385 6.76 19.52 -14.52
C LYS A 385 6.70 18.02 -14.77
N SER A 386 6.15 17.57 -15.90
CA SER A 386 6.19 16.15 -16.26
C SER A 386 7.63 15.63 -16.40
N LYS A 387 8.54 16.43 -16.96
CA LYS A 387 9.97 16.07 -17.04
C LYS A 387 10.64 16.06 -15.67
N GLU A 388 10.34 17.04 -14.81
CA GLU A 388 10.81 17.09 -13.43
C GLU A 388 10.42 15.81 -12.68
N ILE A 389 9.14 15.41 -12.77
CA ILE A 389 8.60 14.20 -12.15
C ILE A 389 9.27 12.94 -12.70
N ALA A 390 9.44 12.84 -14.02
CA ALA A 390 10.11 11.70 -14.64
C ALA A 390 11.57 11.51 -14.20
N ASN A 391 12.18 12.56 -13.64
CA ASN A 391 13.54 12.53 -13.10
C ASN A 391 13.58 12.37 -11.57
N LEU A 392 12.43 12.42 -10.87
CA LEU A 392 12.37 12.10 -9.45
C LEU A 392 12.76 10.64 -9.24
N GLY A 393 13.54 10.38 -8.19
CA GLY A 393 14.03 9.03 -7.91
C GLY A 393 15.06 8.52 -8.92
N LYS A 394 15.68 9.38 -9.75
CA LYS A 394 16.83 9.03 -10.60
C LYS A 394 18.10 9.77 -10.18
N ILE A 395 19.24 9.15 -10.44
CA ILE A 395 20.56 9.79 -10.28
C ILE A 395 20.91 10.44 -11.60
N ILE A 396 20.80 11.77 -11.66
CA ILE A 396 21.15 12.56 -12.85
C ILE A 396 22.66 12.73 -12.91
N ILE A 397 23.28 12.29 -14.00
CA ILE A 397 24.70 12.51 -14.30
C ILE A 397 24.78 13.29 -15.61
N GLN A 398 25.29 14.53 -15.51
CA GLN A 398 25.50 15.39 -16.67
C GLN A 398 26.93 15.26 -17.20
N ALA A 399 27.07 15.13 -18.51
CA ALA A 399 28.34 15.09 -19.23
C ALA A 399 28.45 16.22 -20.26
N ASP A 400 29.68 16.54 -20.68
CA ASP A 400 29.88 17.56 -21.71
C ASP A 400 29.55 17.02 -23.11
N ASP A 401 30.02 15.80 -23.40
CA ASP A 401 29.74 15.09 -24.64
C ASP A 401 29.69 13.56 -24.39
N LEU A 402 28.59 12.91 -24.78
CA LEU A 402 28.40 11.46 -24.63
C LEU A 402 29.10 10.61 -25.70
N PHE A 403 29.81 11.24 -26.63
CA PHE A 403 30.64 10.56 -27.62
C PHE A 403 32.13 10.57 -27.30
N ASP A 404 32.56 11.36 -26.32
CA ASP A 404 33.96 11.47 -25.92
C ASP A 404 34.31 10.42 -24.85
N GLU A 405 35.41 9.69 -25.06
CA GLU A 405 35.83 8.59 -24.17
C GLU A 405 36.19 9.08 -22.77
N GLU A 406 36.85 10.23 -22.65
CA GLU A 406 37.21 10.81 -21.34
C GLU A 406 35.95 11.15 -20.53
N ASN A 407 34.93 11.71 -21.19
CA ASN A 407 33.62 11.95 -20.59
C ASN A 407 32.93 10.65 -20.14
N LEU A 408 32.96 9.58 -20.93
CA LEU A 408 32.38 8.29 -20.54
C LEU A 408 33.08 7.68 -19.30
N ILE A 409 34.41 7.77 -19.23
CA ILE A 409 35.17 7.34 -18.06
C ILE A 409 34.86 8.21 -16.83
N TYR A 410 34.70 9.53 -17.02
CA TYR A 410 34.29 10.44 -15.96
C TYR A 410 32.90 10.07 -15.40
N ILE A 411 31.92 9.79 -16.27
CA ILE A 411 30.58 9.31 -15.87
C ILE A 411 30.70 8.01 -15.07
N LEU A 412 31.52 7.06 -15.52
CA LEU A 412 31.72 5.79 -14.83
C LEU A 412 32.29 6.00 -13.41
N LYS A 413 33.21 6.93 -13.24
CA LYS A 413 33.75 7.31 -11.92
C LYS A 413 32.71 7.99 -11.03
N GLN A 414 31.80 8.78 -11.61
CA GLN A 414 30.67 9.34 -10.87
C GLN A 414 29.73 8.23 -10.38
N ILE A 415 29.38 7.26 -11.25
CA ILE A 415 28.57 6.09 -10.86
C ILE A 415 29.24 5.34 -9.71
N GLU A 416 30.55 5.06 -9.81
CA GLU A 416 31.33 4.41 -8.75
C GLU A 416 31.26 5.17 -7.41
N SER A 417 31.43 6.48 -7.44
CA SER A 417 31.33 7.32 -6.24
C SER A 417 29.92 7.31 -5.63
N LYS A 418 28.88 7.32 -6.47
CA LYS A 418 27.48 7.29 -6.03
C LYS A 418 27.10 5.95 -5.42
N VAL A 419 27.47 4.85 -6.06
CA VAL A 419 27.21 3.49 -5.56
C VAL A 419 27.97 3.23 -4.25
N ALA A 420 29.20 3.72 -4.11
CA ALA A 420 29.96 3.64 -2.86
C ALA A 420 29.22 4.27 -1.66
N ASN A 421 28.35 5.26 -1.92
CA ASN A 421 27.59 6.00 -0.90
C ASN A 421 26.08 5.85 -1.12
N ILE A 422 25.62 4.69 -1.63
CA ILE A 422 24.22 4.49 -2.04
C ILE A 422 23.22 4.77 -0.92
N ALA A 423 23.56 4.45 0.33
CA ALA A 423 22.73 4.72 1.50
C ALA A 423 22.45 6.22 1.67
N GLU A 424 23.44 7.09 1.42
CA GLU A 424 23.32 8.54 1.55
C GLU A 424 22.50 9.17 0.42
N LEU A 425 22.38 8.48 -0.73
CA LEU A 425 21.53 8.94 -1.82
C LEU A 425 20.05 8.88 -1.46
N GLY A 426 19.69 7.95 -0.57
CA GLY A 426 18.34 7.78 -0.06
C GLY A 426 17.33 7.45 -1.15
N MET A 427 17.70 6.63 -2.14
CA MET A 427 16.89 6.32 -3.34
C MET A 427 15.84 5.22 -3.13
N GLY A 428 15.81 4.64 -1.94
CA GLY A 428 14.89 3.56 -1.57
C GLY A 428 15.15 2.27 -2.34
N THR A 429 14.12 1.71 -2.96
CA THR A 429 14.18 0.41 -3.65
C THR A 429 14.46 0.53 -5.15
N LYS A 430 14.69 1.73 -5.70
CA LYS A 430 15.09 1.90 -7.11
C LYS A 430 16.46 2.58 -7.26
N LEU A 431 17.31 2.05 -8.14
CA LEU A 431 18.57 2.65 -8.56
C LEU A 431 18.60 2.76 -10.09
N VAL A 432 18.46 3.99 -10.59
CA VAL A 432 18.45 4.30 -12.02
C VAL A 432 19.30 5.52 -12.29
N PHE A 433 20.20 5.43 -13.27
CA PHE A 433 21.05 6.52 -13.72
C PHE A 433 20.44 7.18 -14.96
N HIS A 434 20.20 8.50 -14.88
CA HIS A 434 19.84 9.32 -16.01
C HIS A 434 21.08 10.05 -16.52
N ILE A 435 21.63 9.56 -17.62
CA ILE A 435 22.88 10.08 -18.20
C ILE A 435 22.52 10.98 -19.38
N GLU A 436 22.83 12.27 -19.28
CA GLU A 436 22.54 13.26 -20.31
C GLU A 436 23.73 14.18 -20.62
N ASP A 437 23.85 14.63 -21.87
CA ASP A 437 24.81 15.68 -22.23
C ASP A 437 24.20 17.09 -22.12
N LYS A 438 25.06 18.11 -22.21
CA LYS A 438 24.65 19.53 -22.28
C LYS A 438 23.73 19.88 -23.46
N LYS A 439 23.65 19.03 -24.49
CA LYS A 439 22.77 19.21 -25.66
C LYS A 439 21.41 18.52 -25.44
N GLY A 440 21.19 17.89 -24.28
CA GLY A 440 19.96 17.17 -23.93
C GLY A 440 19.85 15.78 -24.56
N LYS A 441 20.94 15.24 -25.11
CA LYS A 441 20.97 13.84 -25.56
C LYS A 441 21.06 12.94 -24.35
N ILE A 442 20.23 11.90 -24.33
CA ILE A 442 20.19 10.91 -23.25
C ILE A 442 20.86 9.62 -23.73
N LEU A 443 21.69 9.01 -22.89
CA LEU A 443 22.26 7.70 -23.10
C LEU A 443 21.64 6.71 -22.10
N LYS A 444 20.98 5.66 -22.59
CA LYS A 444 20.40 4.63 -21.73
C LYS A 444 21.52 3.84 -21.05
N GLU A 445 21.27 3.34 -19.85
CA GLU A 445 22.27 2.59 -19.09
C GLU A 445 22.81 1.36 -19.82
N GLN A 446 21.95 0.60 -20.51
CA GLN A 446 22.38 -0.51 -21.36
C GLN A 446 23.43 -0.06 -22.38
N ASP A 447 23.08 0.94 -23.21
CA ASP A 447 23.99 1.49 -24.24
C ASP A 447 25.25 2.12 -23.61
N PHE A 448 25.15 2.67 -22.40
CA PHE A 448 26.29 3.24 -21.68
C PHE A 448 27.28 2.16 -21.26
N PHE A 449 26.82 1.10 -20.59
CA PHE A 449 27.69 0.02 -20.14
C PHE A 449 28.30 -0.75 -21.31
N GLU A 450 27.53 -0.97 -22.38
CA GLU A 450 28.05 -1.59 -23.62
C GLU A 450 29.18 -0.77 -24.25
N LYS A 451 29.04 0.56 -24.27
CA LYS A 451 30.08 1.46 -24.82
C LYS A 451 31.29 1.61 -23.91
N VAL A 452 31.09 1.70 -22.60
CA VAL A 452 32.19 2.00 -21.69
C VAL A 452 33.06 0.77 -21.44
N ILE A 453 32.49 -0.44 -21.48
CA ILE A 453 33.22 -1.66 -21.10
C ILE A 453 34.42 -1.95 -22.00
N ILE A 454 34.37 -1.54 -23.28
CA ILE A 454 35.47 -1.71 -24.24
C ILE A 454 36.63 -0.73 -24.01
N LEU A 455 36.44 0.31 -23.18
CA LEU A 455 37.46 1.31 -22.91
C LEU A 455 38.53 0.79 -21.95
N LYS A 456 39.74 1.29 -22.10
CA LYS A 456 40.88 0.89 -21.28
C LYS A 456 40.60 1.14 -19.79
N ASN A 457 40.80 0.12 -18.97
CA ASN A 457 40.56 0.10 -17.51
C ASN A 457 39.10 0.26 -17.06
N ALA A 458 38.13 0.40 -17.97
CA ALA A 458 36.72 0.48 -17.60
C ALA A 458 36.20 -0.82 -16.95
N PRO A 459 36.54 -2.05 -17.40
CA PRO A 459 36.10 -3.28 -16.75
C PRO A 459 36.42 -3.36 -15.25
N LYS A 460 37.61 -2.90 -14.84
CA LYS A 460 38.00 -2.85 -13.42
C LYS A 460 37.15 -1.86 -12.61
N THR A 461 36.73 -0.76 -13.24
CA THR A 461 35.87 0.22 -12.58
C THR A 461 34.43 -0.30 -12.50
N VAL A 462 33.93 -0.97 -13.54
CA VAL A 462 32.62 -1.65 -13.53
C VAL A 462 32.58 -2.74 -12.46
N GLN A 463 33.64 -3.56 -12.36
CA GLN A 463 33.81 -4.53 -11.28
C GLN A 463 33.70 -3.86 -9.91
N SER A 464 34.44 -2.78 -9.68
CA SER A 464 34.40 -2.06 -8.39
C SER A 464 33.01 -1.48 -8.08
N ILE A 465 32.29 -0.99 -9.10
CA ILE A 465 30.90 -0.52 -8.93
C ILE A 465 30.02 -1.65 -8.41
N ILE A 466 30.06 -2.82 -9.06
CA ILE A 466 29.25 -3.99 -8.69
C ILE A 466 29.60 -4.47 -7.28
N GLU A 467 30.89 -4.61 -6.98
CA GLU A 467 31.34 -5.05 -5.65
C GLU A 467 30.89 -4.10 -4.53
N LYS A 468 30.95 -2.78 -4.76
CA LYS A 468 30.45 -1.77 -3.82
C LYS A 468 28.94 -1.83 -3.65
N PHE A 469 28.20 -2.10 -4.73
CA PHE A 469 26.76 -2.31 -4.66
C PHE A 469 26.44 -3.56 -3.83
N CYS A 470 27.12 -4.69 -4.07
CA CYS A 470 26.85 -5.92 -3.34
C CYS A 470 27.19 -5.82 -1.83
N GLN A 471 28.05 -4.88 -1.43
CA GLN A 471 28.31 -4.58 -0.02
C GLN A 471 27.18 -3.80 0.67
N TYR A 472 26.23 -3.24 -0.07
CA TYR A 472 25.12 -2.51 0.51
C TYR A 472 24.12 -3.48 1.16
N PRO A 473 23.79 -3.35 2.46
CA PRO A 473 22.96 -4.34 3.16
C PRO A 473 21.55 -4.54 2.60
N LYS A 474 21.01 -3.55 1.86
CA LYS A 474 19.70 -3.65 1.21
C LYS A 474 19.79 -3.98 -0.30
N ALA A 475 20.97 -4.34 -0.84
CA ALA A 475 21.16 -4.56 -2.28
C ALA A 475 20.14 -5.54 -2.88
N LYS A 476 19.77 -6.60 -2.13
CA LYS A 476 18.73 -7.56 -2.52
C LYS A 476 17.38 -6.90 -2.90
N TYR A 477 17.06 -5.77 -2.29
CA TYR A 477 15.78 -5.06 -2.46
C TYR A 477 15.89 -3.83 -3.38
N VAL A 478 16.97 -3.70 -4.15
CA VAL A 478 17.19 -2.56 -5.06
C VAL A 478 17.04 -3.01 -6.50
N TYR A 479 16.05 -2.43 -7.16
CA TYR A 479 15.67 -2.75 -8.52
C TYR A 479 15.89 -1.54 -9.44
N ARG A 480 15.79 -1.76 -10.74
CA ARG A 480 15.67 -0.73 -11.76
C ARG A 480 14.20 -0.51 -12.11
N ASN A 481 13.45 -1.60 -12.22
CA ASN A 481 12.01 -1.67 -12.42
C ASN A 481 11.51 -3.05 -11.94
N ASP A 482 10.24 -3.36 -12.19
CA ASP A 482 9.57 -4.54 -11.64
C ASP A 482 10.13 -5.89 -12.17
N GLU A 483 10.94 -5.85 -13.24
CA GLU A 483 11.51 -7.05 -13.89
C GLU A 483 13.05 -7.09 -13.86
N GLN A 484 13.68 -6.02 -13.37
CA GLN A 484 15.13 -5.80 -13.51
C GLN A 484 15.74 -5.36 -12.19
N THR A 485 16.69 -6.12 -11.68
CA THR A 485 17.56 -5.76 -10.55
C THR A 485 18.53 -4.63 -10.92
N ALA A 486 18.96 -3.87 -9.90
CA ALA A 486 19.86 -2.74 -10.13
C ALA A 486 21.23 -3.19 -10.66
N LEU A 487 21.79 -2.43 -11.61
CA LEU A 487 23.08 -2.71 -12.28
C LEU A 487 23.12 -3.97 -13.17
N CYS A 488 21.99 -4.62 -13.47
CA CYS A 488 21.96 -5.83 -14.30
C CYS A 488 22.69 -5.69 -15.65
N PHE A 489 22.55 -4.55 -16.33
CA PHE A 489 23.29 -4.26 -17.58
C PHE A 489 24.80 -4.18 -17.38
N ALA A 490 25.27 -3.58 -16.29
CA ALA A 490 26.69 -3.49 -15.99
C ALA A 490 27.30 -4.88 -15.76
N VAL A 491 26.55 -5.75 -15.07
CA VAL A 491 26.96 -7.13 -14.78
C VAL A 491 27.01 -7.96 -16.06
N LEU A 492 26.00 -7.86 -16.93
CA LEU A 492 25.99 -8.55 -18.22
C LEU A 492 27.19 -8.14 -19.08
N GLU A 493 27.46 -6.84 -19.21
CA GLU A 493 28.61 -6.36 -19.99
C GLU A 493 29.96 -6.75 -19.37
N LEU A 494 30.05 -6.82 -18.04
CA LEU A 494 31.23 -7.31 -17.34
C LEU A 494 31.44 -8.82 -17.56
N ALA A 495 30.37 -9.62 -17.54
CA ALA A 495 30.43 -11.06 -17.81
C ALA A 495 31.01 -11.34 -19.21
N LYS A 496 30.69 -10.48 -20.19
CA LYS A 496 31.26 -10.55 -21.55
C LYS A 496 32.78 -10.34 -21.63
N GLN A 497 33.40 -9.77 -20.60
CA GLN A 497 34.85 -9.55 -20.54
C GLN A 497 35.64 -10.83 -20.14
N GLY A 498 34.95 -11.92 -19.83
CA GLY A 498 35.54 -13.25 -19.65
C GLY A 498 35.76 -13.67 -18.20
N GLU A 499 36.42 -14.82 -18.02
CA GLU A 499 36.49 -15.54 -16.74
C GLU A 499 37.08 -14.73 -15.58
N ALA A 500 37.95 -13.76 -15.87
CA ALA A 500 38.59 -12.90 -14.87
C ALA A 500 37.59 -12.12 -14.00
N TYR A 501 36.35 -11.94 -14.45
CA TYR A 501 35.30 -11.22 -13.72
C TYR A 501 34.14 -12.12 -13.29
N LEU A 502 34.21 -13.42 -13.56
CA LEU A 502 33.12 -14.36 -13.26
C LEU A 502 32.78 -14.41 -11.77
N GLU A 503 33.78 -14.33 -10.90
CA GLU A 503 33.55 -14.32 -9.44
C GLU A 503 32.67 -13.15 -8.99
N THR A 504 32.93 -11.93 -9.50
CA THR A 504 32.10 -10.75 -9.22
C THR A 504 30.68 -10.91 -9.77
N VAL A 505 30.52 -11.49 -10.96
CA VAL A 505 29.21 -11.76 -11.58
C VAL A 505 28.40 -12.73 -10.73
N LEU A 506 29.03 -13.82 -10.28
CA LEU A 506 28.37 -14.79 -9.40
C LEU A 506 28.04 -14.17 -8.05
N PHE A 507 28.95 -13.40 -7.44
CA PHE A 507 28.68 -12.72 -6.18
C PHE A 507 27.50 -11.74 -6.29
N TYR A 508 27.35 -11.05 -7.42
CA TYR A 508 26.15 -10.26 -7.71
C TYR A 508 24.88 -11.11 -7.70
N LEU A 509 24.85 -12.24 -8.41
CA LEU A 509 23.70 -13.15 -8.45
C LEU A 509 23.31 -13.67 -7.05
N THR A 510 24.29 -13.89 -6.16
CA THR A 510 24.01 -14.26 -4.75
C THR A 510 23.41 -13.15 -3.91
N THR A 511 23.61 -11.89 -4.32
CA THR A 511 23.24 -10.73 -3.52
C THR A 511 21.83 -10.22 -3.86
N ILE A 512 21.42 -10.35 -5.11
CA ILE A 512 20.14 -9.85 -5.60
C ILE A 512 19.00 -10.83 -5.35
N ASP A 513 17.77 -10.35 -5.54
CA ASP A 513 16.57 -11.18 -5.48
C ASP A 513 16.29 -11.83 -6.84
N LEU A 514 16.79 -13.05 -7.04
CA LEU A 514 16.62 -13.78 -8.31
C LEU A 514 15.21 -14.30 -8.55
N ASP A 515 14.43 -14.53 -7.50
CA ASP A 515 13.08 -15.10 -7.61
C ASP A 515 12.13 -14.16 -8.37
N HIS A 516 12.36 -12.85 -8.25
CA HIS A 516 11.55 -11.81 -8.90
C HIS A 516 12.30 -11.09 -10.04
N ASP A 517 13.49 -11.55 -10.43
CA ASP A 517 14.29 -10.91 -11.48
C ASP A 517 14.17 -11.66 -12.82
N VAL A 518 13.48 -11.04 -13.78
CA VAL A 518 13.28 -11.60 -15.12
C VAL A 518 14.54 -11.45 -15.98
N PHE A 519 15.23 -10.31 -15.87
CA PHE A 519 16.35 -10.01 -16.76
C PHE A 519 17.53 -10.97 -16.64
N ASN A 520 18.03 -11.27 -15.43
CA ASN A 520 19.18 -12.16 -15.30
C ASN A 520 18.80 -13.59 -15.68
N ARG A 521 17.55 -14.02 -15.44
CA ARG A 521 17.01 -15.31 -15.90
C ARG A 521 17.01 -15.43 -17.42
N GLU A 522 16.63 -14.38 -18.13
CA GLU A 522 16.51 -14.42 -19.60
C GLU A 522 17.80 -14.05 -20.33
N ASN A 523 18.74 -13.35 -19.69
CA ASN A 523 19.91 -12.78 -20.37
C ASN A 523 21.25 -13.23 -19.76
N LEU A 524 21.45 -13.00 -18.45
CA LEU A 524 22.75 -13.25 -17.83
C LEU A 524 23.02 -14.75 -17.64
N ILE A 525 22.08 -15.50 -17.08
CA ILE A 525 22.23 -16.94 -16.86
C ILE A 525 22.39 -17.70 -18.19
N PRO A 526 21.54 -17.46 -19.22
CA PRO A 526 21.73 -18.09 -20.53
C PRO A 526 23.08 -17.73 -21.17
N TYR A 527 23.55 -16.50 -21.00
CA TYR A 527 24.89 -16.11 -21.48
C TYR A 527 26.00 -16.92 -20.78
N LEU A 528 25.90 -17.11 -19.46
CA LEU A 528 26.88 -17.90 -18.71
C LEU A 528 26.86 -19.37 -19.18
N ASP A 529 25.67 -19.95 -19.38
CA ASP A 529 25.48 -21.33 -19.85
C ASP A 529 26.06 -21.58 -21.24
N GLU A 530 25.89 -20.62 -22.16
CA GLU A 530 26.51 -20.70 -23.49
C GLU A 530 28.03 -20.59 -23.41
N LYS A 531 28.54 -19.74 -22.50
CA LYS A 531 29.95 -19.38 -22.44
C LYS A 531 30.82 -20.41 -21.71
N TYR A 532 30.27 -21.07 -20.69
CA TYR A 532 31.01 -21.93 -19.78
C TYR A 532 30.35 -23.30 -19.64
N PRO A 533 31.12 -24.40 -19.57
CA PRO A 533 30.55 -25.72 -19.28
C PRO A 533 29.80 -25.73 -17.93
N ARG A 534 28.63 -26.37 -17.87
CA ARG A 534 27.78 -26.43 -16.66
C ARG A 534 28.54 -26.92 -15.42
N ASP A 535 29.34 -27.98 -15.53
CA ASP A 535 30.18 -28.48 -14.42
C ASP A 535 31.18 -27.44 -13.89
N PHE A 536 31.72 -26.62 -14.80
CA PHE A 536 32.64 -25.54 -14.42
C PHE A 536 31.89 -24.42 -13.68
N LEU A 537 30.71 -24.03 -14.16
CA LEU A 537 29.86 -23.05 -13.50
C LEU A 537 29.42 -23.52 -12.11
N LEU A 538 28.89 -24.75 -11.99
CA LEU A 538 28.49 -25.34 -10.71
C LEU A 538 29.63 -25.31 -9.69
N LYS A 539 30.85 -25.67 -10.11
CA LYS A 539 32.03 -25.63 -9.24
C LYS A 539 32.37 -24.21 -8.79
N LYS A 540 32.23 -23.22 -9.68
CA LYS A 540 32.47 -21.81 -9.35
C LYS A 540 31.39 -21.25 -8.44
N VAL A 541 30.11 -21.50 -8.73
CA VAL A 541 28.97 -21.08 -7.90
C VAL A 541 29.10 -21.63 -6.49
N LYS A 542 29.38 -22.94 -6.36
CA LYS A 542 29.60 -23.58 -5.06
C LYS A 542 30.71 -22.94 -4.23
N SER A 543 31.70 -22.32 -4.87
CA SER A 543 32.76 -21.59 -4.16
C SER A 543 32.35 -20.20 -3.66
N VAL A 544 31.23 -19.67 -4.15
CA VAL A 544 30.71 -18.34 -3.81
C VAL A 544 29.48 -18.43 -2.91
N SER A 545 28.52 -19.33 -3.19
CA SER A 545 27.29 -19.50 -2.40
C SER A 545 26.64 -20.88 -2.63
N GLU A 546 26.22 -21.51 -1.54
CA GLU A 546 25.38 -22.73 -1.59
C GLU A 546 23.94 -22.40 -1.99
N ASP A 547 23.39 -21.28 -1.56
CA ASP A 547 22.01 -20.88 -1.89
C ASP A 547 21.83 -20.64 -3.40
N LEU A 548 22.81 -19.98 -4.04
CA LEU A 548 22.77 -19.77 -5.49
C LEU A 548 22.97 -21.09 -6.25
N LEU A 549 23.71 -22.04 -5.68
CA LEU A 549 23.88 -23.37 -6.27
C LEU A 549 22.54 -24.09 -6.33
N GLU A 550 21.83 -24.16 -5.19
CA GLU A 550 20.51 -24.78 -5.10
C GLU A 550 19.50 -24.11 -6.05
N TRP A 551 19.51 -22.78 -6.10
CA TRP A 551 18.65 -22.03 -7.01
C TRP A 551 18.94 -22.35 -8.49
N LEU A 552 20.21 -22.41 -8.89
CA LEU A 552 20.59 -22.73 -10.28
C LEU A 552 20.29 -24.18 -10.66
N GLU A 553 20.49 -25.12 -9.74
CA GLU A 553 20.12 -26.53 -9.95
C GLU A 553 18.60 -26.65 -10.19
N TYR A 554 17.79 -25.98 -9.37
CA TYR A 554 16.34 -25.91 -9.57
C TYR A 554 15.96 -25.26 -10.91
N TYR A 555 16.58 -24.13 -11.24
CA TYR A 555 16.32 -23.42 -12.50
C TYR A 555 16.61 -24.28 -13.73
N TRP A 556 17.71 -25.03 -13.75
CA TRP A 556 18.04 -25.91 -14.87
C TRP A 556 17.12 -27.13 -14.93
N ASP A 557 16.72 -27.69 -13.79
CA ASP A 557 15.74 -28.79 -13.74
C ASP A 557 14.36 -28.39 -14.29
N GLU A 558 13.97 -27.11 -14.20
CA GLU A 558 12.73 -26.60 -14.83
C GLU A 558 12.86 -26.35 -16.35
N MET A 559 14.07 -26.13 -16.85
CA MET A 559 14.33 -25.75 -18.25
C MET A 559 14.71 -26.94 -19.15
N ASP A 560 15.27 -28.01 -18.57
CA ASP A 560 15.55 -29.29 -19.23
C ASP A 560 14.28 -30.18 -19.32
#